data_AF-A0A1H3U1T8-F1
#
_entry.id   AF-A0A1H3U1T8-F1
#
_cell.length_a   1.000
_cell.length_b   1.000
_cell.length_c   1.000
_cell.angle_alpha   90.00
_cell.angle_beta   90.00
_cell.angle_gamma   90.00
#
_symmetry.space_group_name_H-M   'P 1'
#
loop_
_entity.id
_entity.type
_entity.pdbx_description
1 polymer ?
#
loop_
_entity_poly.entity_id
_entity_poly.type
_entity_poly.pdbx_seq_one_letter_code
_entity_poly.pdbx_strand_id
1 'polypeptide(L)'
;MPFRNVLALTLLCTLLLLGGCAPSVSLPPSAAPVPLEPLGQVLPSNPSRVGWIDQIIAQDPVVISSHKPVLQPASDNDARIAKLRKQDGGVLPEGYWALYKQNLEAMQYDLNHQHDAARAEYVNTYRDELSRLSDVTLQTMATAPQALDAHTRRQLSARLSDRTAAYIMTSNQSFRAATDAHINRMALMDRQYDVCARRPDCWDAPVKR
;
A
#
# COMPACT_ATOMS: atom_id res chain seq x y z
N MET A 1 29.41 -41.78 19.20
CA MET A 1 29.88 -40.50 19.79
C MET A 1 28.76 -39.45 19.71
N PRO A 2 28.01 -39.20 20.79
CA PRO A 2 27.08 -38.07 20.85
C PRO A 2 27.12 -37.36 22.22
N PHE A 3 28.26 -36.75 22.61
CA PHE A 3 28.35 -36.03 23.89
C PHE A 3 28.98 -34.63 23.81
N ARG A 4 29.13 -34.08 22.60
CA ARG A 4 29.74 -32.74 22.41
C ARG A 4 28.74 -31.57 22.36
N ASN A 5 27.45 -31.82 22.15
CA ASN A 5 26.47 -30.75 21.93
C ASN A 5 25.65 -30.36 23.18
N VAL A 6 25.73 -31.12 24.28
CA VAL A 6 24.95 -30.83 25.50
C VAL A 6 25.66 -29.81 26.40
N LEU A 7 27.00 -29.76 26.38
CA LEU A 7 27.77 -28.78 27.16
C LEU A 7 27.70 -27.35 26.58
N ALA A 8 27.52 -27.22 25.26
CA ALA A 8 27.44 -25.91 24.61
C ALA A 8 26.11 -25.19 24.88
N LEU A 9 25.01 -25.93 25.04
CA LEU A 9 23.69 -25.34 25.32
C LEU A 9 23.50 -24.95 26.79
N THR A 10 24.19 -25.61 27.72
CA THR A 10 24.08 -25.29 29.15
C THR A 10 24.87 -24.03 29.53
N LEU A 11 26.02 -23.77 28.88
CA LEU A 11 26.81 -22.56 29.13
C LEU A 11 26.18 -21.28 28.58
N LEU A 12 25.37 -21.37 27.50
CA LEU A 12 24.67 -20.20 26.93
C LEU A 12 23.50 -19.74 27.82
N CYS A 13 22.83 -20.66 28.52
CA CYS A 13 21.68 -20.33 29.37
C CYS A 13 22.11 -19.66 30.69
N THR A 14 23.29 -19.98 31.23
CA THR A 14 23.79 -19.37 32.47
C THR A 14 24.33 -17.95 32.28
N LEU A 15 24.76 -17.57 31.07
CA LEU A 15 25.23 -16.21 30.78
C LEU A 15 24.09 -15.19 30.57
N LEU A 16 22.87 -15.66 30.31
CA LEU A 16 21.69 -14.79 30.12
C LEU A 16 20.97 -14.45 31.43
N LEU A 17 21.30 -15.11 32.55
CA LEU A 17 20.62 -14.93 33.83
C LEU A 17 21.36 -14.03 34.84
N LEU A 18 22.57 -13.55 34.49
CA LEU A 18 23.39 -12.69 35.36
C LEU A 18 23.74 -11.32 34.75
N GLY A 19 23.17 -10.97 33.59
CA GLY A 19 23.25 -9.63 33.01
C GLY A 19 22.17 -8.71 33.58
N GLY A 20 22.53 -7.95 34.61
CA GLY A 20 21.65 -7.03 35.33
C GLY A 20 20.93 -6.00 34.45
N CYS A 21 19.71 -5.68 34.91
CA CYS A 21 18.88 -4.50 34.67
C CYS A 21 19.32 -3.53 33.55
N ALA A 22 18.99 -3.86 32.30
CA ALA A 22 18.68 -2.80 31.34
C ALA A 22 17.31 -2.22 31.72
N PRO A 23 17.12 -0.90 31.79
CA PRO A 23 15.79 -0.34 31.93
C PRO A 23 14.98 -0.83 30.73
N SER A 24 13.92 -1.57 31.00
CA SER A 24 12.87 -1.84 30.03
C SER A 24 12.51 -0.50 29.41
N VAL A 25 12.86 -0.31 28.14
CA VAL A 25 12.28 0.75 27.32
C VAL A 25 10.81 0.39 27.25
N SER A 26 10.05 0.96 28.19
CA SER A 26 8.61 1.01 28.14
C SER A 26 8.30 1.65 26.79
N LEU A 27 7.79 0.85 25.85
CA LEU A 27 6.98 1.39 24.77
C LEU A 27 6.00 2.35 25.46
N PRO A 28 5.98 3.64 25.09
CA PRO A 28 5.04 4.57 25.69
C PRO A 28 3.66 3.95 25.57
N PRO A 29 2.81 4.04 26.61
CA PRO A 29 1.44 3.55 26.53
C PRO A 29 0.84 4.10 25.24
N SER A 30 0.19 3.24 24.46
CA SER A 30 -0.58 3.63 23.27
C SER A 30 -1.34 4.90 23.62
N ALA A 31 -0.90 6.04 23.05
CA ALA A 31 -1.46 7.33 23.43
C ALA A 31 -2.96 7.23 23.15
N ALA A 32 -3.78 7.58 24.15
CA ALA A 32 -5.22 7.61 23.98
C ALA A 32 -5.56 8.35 22.68
N PRO A 33 -6.55 7.89 21.89
CA PRO A 33 -6.92 8.55 20.64
C PRO A 33 -7.11 10.05 20.87
N VAL A 34 -6.45 10.88 20.05
CA VAL A 34 -6.62 12.33 20.14
C VAL A 34 -8.05 12.65 19.73
N PRO A 35 -8.89 13.22 20.61
CA PRO A 35 -10.22 13.65 20.21
C PRO A 35 -10.08 14.76 19.18
N LEU A 36 -10.56 14.50 17.97
CA LEU A 36 -10.50 15.45 16.86
C LEU A 36 -11.56 16.53 17.03
N GLU A 37 -11.12 17.78 17.12
CA GLU A 37 -12.03 18.92 17.11
C GLU A 37 -12.64 19.09 15.72
N PRO A 38 -13.96 19.26 15.58
CA PRO A 38 -14.59 19.43 14.28
C PRO A 38 -13.96 20.58 13.49
N LEU A 39 -13.62 20.33 12.22
CA LEU A 39 -13.26 21.41 11.31
C LEU A 39 -14.52 22.23 11.01
N GLY A 40 -14.34 23.55 10.90
CA GLY A 40 -15.42 24.46 10.55
C GLY A 40 -15.95 24.27 9.12
N GLN A 41 -16.73 25.24 8.67
CA GLN A 41 -17.16 25.29 7.27
C GLN A 41 -15.99 25.61 6.35
N VAL A 42 -16.13 25.26 5.07
CA VAL A 42 -15.17 25.64 4.03
C VAL A 42 -15.09 27.17 3.96
N LEU A 43 -13.88 27.71 4.08
CA LEU A 43 -13.66 29.15 3.98
C LEU A 43 -13.55 29.60 2.52
N PRO A 44 -13.92 30.84 2.18
CA PRO A 44 -13.82 31.37 0.82
C PRO A 44 -12.43 31.17 0.21
N SER A 45 -12.40 30.82 -1.07
CA SER A 45 -11.13 30.64 -1.78
C SER A 45 -10.56 31.99 -2.25
N ASN A 46 -9.25 32.15 -2.13
CA ASN A 46 -8.49 33.25 -2.73
C ASN A 46 -7.14 32.70 -3.24
N PRO A 47 -6.43 33.43 -4.15
CA PRO A 47 -5.20 32.92 -4.75
C PRO A 47 -4.11 32.53 -3.74
N SER A 48 -3.95 33.31 -2.66
CA SER A 48 -2.98 33.00 -1.60
C SER A 48 -3.33 31.70 -0.88
N ARG A 49 -4.60 31.51 -0.56
CA ARG A 49 -5.12 30.31 0.10
C ARG A 49 -4.92 29.06 -0.75
N VAL A 50 -5.23 29.15 -2.05
CA VAL A 50 -4.98 28.07 -3.01
C VAL A 50 -3.48 27.75 -3.06
N GLY A 51 -2.62 28.77 -3.16
CA GLY A 51 -1.17 28.60 -3.18
C GLY A 51 -0.61 27.90 -1.94
N TRP A 52 -1.06 28.28 -0.74
CA TRP A 52 -0.63 27.60 0.50
C TRP A 52 -1.11 26.16 0.56
N ILE A 53 -2.38 25.90 0.19
CA ILE A 53 -2.93 24.54 0.15
C ILE A 53 -2.12 23.65 -0.80
N ASP A 54 -1.85 24.15 -2.02
CA ASP A 54 -1.08 23.40 -3.02
C ASP A 54 0.35 23.11 -2.53
N GLN A 55 0.99 24.10 -1.91
CA GLN A 55 2.33 23.93 -1.33
C GLN A 55 2.35 22.90 -0.19
N ILE A 56 1.34 22.91 0.69
CA ILE A 56 1.22 21.96 1.78
C ILE A 56 1.00 20.54 1.23
N ILE A 57 0.08 20.36 0.27
CA ILE A 57 -0.21 19.06 -0.34
C ILE A 57 1.02 18.51 -1.08
N ALA A 58 1.78 19.36 -1.77
CA ALA A 58 2.97 18.95 -2.51
C ALA A 58 4.09 18.38 -1.63
N GLN A 59 4.07 18.67 -0.32
CA GLN A 59 5.04 18.16 0.67
C GLN A 59 4.53 16.93 1.44
N ASP A 60 3.29 16.50 1.22
CA ASP A 60 2.68 15.41 1.96
C ASP A 60 3.35 14.05 1.61
N PRO A 61 3.71 13.22 2.60
CA PRO A 61 4.35 11.93 2.38
C PRO A 61 3.63 11.01 1.38
N VAL A 62 2.30 10.93 1.42
CA VAL A 62 1.53 10.07 0.50
C VAL A 62 1.58 10.64 -0.92
N VAL A 63 1.62 11.96 -1.06
CA VAL A 63 1.72 12.65 -2.34
C VAL A 63 3.13 12.51 -2.93
N ILE A 64 4.19 12.76 -2.15
CA ILE A 64 5.57 12.62 -2.65
C ILE A 64 5.96 11.14 -2.85
N SER A 65 5.27 10.21 -2.19
CA SER A 65 5.59 8.80 -2.28
C SER A 65 5.46 8.30 -3.71
N SER A 66 6.53 7.71 -4.21
CA SER A 66 6.53 6.85 -5.40
C SER A 66 5.97 5.45 -5.10
N HIS A 67 5.33 5.26 -3.93
CA HIS A 67 4.77 3.99 -3.44
C HIS A 67 3.50 3.57 -4.19
N LYS A 68 3.35 3.99 -5.46
CA LYS A 68 2.69 3.13 -6.42
C LYS A 68 3.30 1.74 -6.21
N PRO A 69 2.52 0.66 -6.15
CA PRO A 69 3.03 -0.62 -6.57
C PRO A 69 3.48 -0.39 -8.02
N VAL A 70 4.72 0.06 -8.19
CA VAL A 70 5.40 0.02 -9.47
C VAL A 70 5.62 -1.47 -9.63
N LEU A 71 4.61 -2.14 -10.19
CA LEU A 71 4.90 -3.31 -10.98
C LEU A 71 6.04 -2.85 -11.87
N GLN A 72 7.22 -3.45 -11.65
CA GLN A 72 8.46 -3.07 -12.30
C GLN A 72 8.16 -2.81 -13.78
N PRO A 73 8.75 -1.76 -14.38
CA PRO A 73 8.43 -1.31 -15.74
C PRO A 73 8.15 -2.51 -16.61
N ALA A 74 6.87 -2.62 -17.03
CA ALA A 74 6.23 -3.81 -17.58
C ALA A 74 7.19 -4.99 -17.65
N SER A 75 7.26 -5.80 -16.57
CA SER A 75 8.00 -7.07 -16.62
C SER A 75 7.75 -7.67 -17.99
N ASP A 76 8.79 -7.81 -18.83
CA ASP A 76 8.62 -8.07 -20.27
C ASP A 76 7.63 -9.22 -20.47
N ASN A 77 6.38 -8.86 -20.76
CA ASN A 77 5.28 -9.83 -20.77
C ASN A 77 5.53 -10.80 -21.92
N ASP A 78 6.18 -10.35 -22.99
CA ASP A 78 6.54 -11.17 -24.13
C ASP A 78 7.63 -12.18 -23.75
N ALA A 79 8.67 -11.78 -23.01
CA ALA A 79 9.67 -12.73 -22.49
C ALA A 79 9.07 -13.72 -21.49
N ARG A 80 8.18 -13.26 -20.60
CA ARG A 80 7.47 -14.13 -19.64
C ARG A 80 6.61 -15.16 -20.38
N ILE A 81 5.83 -14.71 -21.36
CA ILE A 81 4.98 -15.57 -22.19
C ILE A 81 5.82 -16.53 -23.03
N ALA A 82 6.95 -16.08 -23.60
CA ALA A 82 7.86 -16.96 -24.35
C ALA A 82 8.41 -18.09 -23.48
N LYS A 83 8.76 -17.80 -22.22
CA LYS A 83 9.19 -18.83 -21.25
C LYS A 83 8.07 -19.81 -20.95
N LEU A 84 6.86 -19.33 -20.69
CA LEU A 84 5.69 -20.16 -20.41
C LEU A 84 5.30 -21.01 -21.62
N ARG A 85 5.34 -20.45 -22.84
CA ARG A 85 5.13 -21.17 -24.12
C ARG A 85 6.14 -22.29 -24.33
N LYS A 86 7.39 -22.08 -23.93
CA LYS A 86 8.43 -23.12 -24.02
C LYS A 86 8.18 -24.26 -23.03
N GLN A 87 7.78 -23.93 -21.79
CA GLN A 87 7.31 -24.91 -20.79
C GLN A 87 5.98 -25.56 -21.21
N ASP A 88 5.24 -24.85 -22.04
CA ASP A 88 4.14 -25.26 -22.90
C ASP A 88 4.31 -26.64 -23.54
N GLY A 89 5.47 -26.76 -24.19
CA GLY A 89 5.67 -27.68 -25.30
C GLY A 89 4.95 -27.24 -26.59
N GLY A 90 4.38 -26.03 -26.64
CA GLY A 90 3.57 -25.55 -27.76
C GLY A 90 2.20 -26.21 -27.88
N VAL A 91 1.67 -26.76 -26.78
CA VAL A 91 0.39 -27.48 -26.74
C VAL A 91 -0.80 -26.51 -26.80
N LEU A 92 -0.68 -25.36 -26.14
CA LEU A 92 -1.73 -24.36 -26.10
C LEU A 92 -1.70 -23.46 -27.34
N PRO A 93 -2.87 -23.16 -27.94
CA PRO A 93 -2.97 -22.42 -29.19
C PRO A 93 -2.54 -20.96 -29.02
N GLU A 94 -2.23 -20.29 -30.14
CA GLU A 94 -1.84 -18.88 -30.12
C GLU A 94 -2.84 -17.97 -29.38
N GLY A 95 -4.15 -18.21 -29.59
CA GLY A 95 -5.22 -17.45 -28.93
C GLY A 95 -5.17 -17.52 -27.40
N TYR A 96 -4.74 -18.65 -26.82
CA TYR A 96 -4.56 -18.77 -25.36
C TYR A 96 -3.54 -17.75 -24.86
N TRP A 97 -2.40 -17.65 -25.55
CA TRP A 97 -1.31 -16.76 -25.15
C TRP A 97 -1.60 -15.29 -25.43
N ALA A 98 -2.37 -14.98 -26.47
CA ALA A 98 -2.88 -13.63 -26.71
C ALA A 98 -3.80 -13.19 -25.57
N LEU A 99 -4.73 -14.06 -25.13
CA LEU A 99 -5.61 -13.79 -24.00
C LEU A 99 -4.82 -13.73 -22.67
N TYR A 100 -3.79 -14.57 -22.50
CA TYR A 100 -2.89 -14.52 -21.35
C TYR A 100 -2.21 -13.14 -21.25
N LYS A 101 -1.68 -12.63 -22.38
CA LYS A 101 -1.07 -11.29 -22.44
C LYS A 101 -2.07 -10.21 -22.05
N GLN A 102 -3.26 -10.25 -22.64
CA GLN A 102 -4.34 -9.31 -22.35
C GLN A 102 -4.71 -9.33 -20.86
N ASN A 103 -4.76 -10.50 -20.23
CA ASN A 103 -5.08 -10.63 -18.80
C ASN A 103 -3.98 -10.08 -17.88
N LEU A 104 -2.70 -10.16 -18.28
CA LEU A 104 -1.58 -9.52 -17.58
C LEU A 104 -1.65 -7.99 -17.70
N GLU A 105 -1.91 -7.49 -18.90
CA GLU A 105 -2.07 -6.05 -19.16
C GLU A 105 -3.27 -5.48 -18.41
N ALA A 106 -4.39 -6.20 -18.34
CA ALA A 106 -5.55 -5.83 -17.55
C ALA A 106 -5.24 -5.76 -16.05
N MET A 107 -4.48 -6.72 -15.50
CA MET A 107 -4.05 -6.66 -14.09
C MET A 107 -3.18 -5.43 -13.81
N GLN A 108 -2.25 -5.14 -14.71
CA GLN A 108 -1.40 -3.94 -14.61
C GLN A 108 -2.23 -2.66 -14.66
N TYR A 109 -3.21 -2.60 -15.56
CA TYR A 109 -4.15 -1.49 -15.67
C TYR A 109 -4.95 -1.31 -14.38
N ASP A 110 -5.54 -2.40 -13.86
CA ASP A 110 -6.36 -2.41 -12.64
C ASP A 110 -5.54 -1.89 -11.45
N LEU A 111 -4.33 -2.40 -11.24
CA LEU A 111 -3.47 -1.99 -10.14
C LEU A 111 -3.07 -0.51 -10.21
N ASN A 112 -2.75 -0.01 -11.40
CA ASN A 112 -2.39 1.39 -11.59
C ASN A 112 -3.60 2.32 -11.36
N HIS A 113 -4.75 2.02 -11.96
CA HIS A 113 -5.94 2.87 -11.88
C HIS A 113 -6.49 2.93 -10.45
N GLN A 114 -6.54 1.78 -9.78
CA GLN A 114 -7.02 1.69 -8.42
C GLN A 114 -6.13 2.45 -7.42
N HIS A 115 -4.81 2.34 -7.57
CA HIS A 115 -3.88 3.11 -6.74
C HIS A 115 -4.04 4.61 -6.97
N ASP A 116 -4.17 5.04 -8.23
CA ASP A 116 -4.34 6.45 -8.58
C ASP A 116 -5.68 7.01 -8.06
N ALA A 117 -6.74 6.20 -8.04
CA ALA A 117 -8.03 6.57 -7.43
C ALA A 117 -7.92 6.79 -5.91
N ALA A 118 -7.32 5.84 -5.18
CA ALA A 118 -7.13 5.98 -3.72
C ALA A 118 -6.29 7.21 -3.36
N ARG A 119 -5.24 7.51 -4.15
CA ARG A 119 -4.43 8.71 -3.96
C ARG A 119 -5.20 9.99 -4.29
N ALA A 120 -6.04 9.99 -5.33
CA ALA A 120 -6.89 11.13 -5.65
C ALA A 120 -7.88 11.43 -4.52
N GLU A 121 -8.52 10.41 -3.95
CA GLU A 121 -9.42 10.56 -2.81
C GLU A 121 -8.70 11.08 -1.56
N TYR A 122 -7.49 10.58 -1.27
CA TYR A 122 -6.64 11.12 -0.21
C TYR A 122 -6.36 12.63 -0.40
N VAL A 123 -5.96 13.04 -1.60
CA VAL A 123 -5.65 14.44 -1.92
C VAL A 123 -6.90 15.32 -1.82
N ASN A 124 -8.05 14.84 -2.30
CA ASN A 124 -9.31 15.56 -2.21
C ASN A 124 -9.75 15.75 -0.76
N THR A 125 -9.62 14.71 0.06
CA THR A 125 -9.90 14.77 1.50
C THR A 125 -8.97 15.78 2.18
N TYR A 126 -7.67 15.73 1.89
CA TYR A 126 -6.73 16.67 2.49
C TYR A 126 -7.01 18.11 2.07
N ARG A 127 -7.31 18.33 0.78
CA ARG A 127 -7.70 19.65 0.28
C ARG A 127 -8.96 20.16 0.97
N ASP A 128 -9.98 19.32 1.17
CA ASP A 128 -11.18 19.69 1.92
C ASP A 128 -10.86 20.08 3.36
N GLU A 129 -10.05 19.28 4.06
CA GLU A 129 -9.63 19.58 5.43
C GLU A 129 -8.88 20.93 5.52
N LEU A 130 -7.89 21.13 4.66
CA LEU A 130 -7.15 22.40 4.57
C LEU A 130 -8.06 23.56 4.17
N SER A 131 -9.09 23.31 3.37
CA SER A 131 -10.02 24.34 2.92
C SER A 131 -10.83 24.96 4.08
N ARG A 132 -10.87 24.30 5.24
CA ARG A 132 -11.59 24.71 6.46
C ARG A 132 -10.68 25.37 7.50
N LEU A 133 -9.36 25.38 7.26
CA LEU A 133 -8.39 26.03 8.14
C LEU A 133 -8.29 27.53 7.85
N SER A 134 -7.97 28.31 8.89
CA SER A 134 -7.75 29.74 8.76
C SER A 134 -6.54 30.06 7.87
N ASP A 135 -6.56 31.23 7.23
CA ASP A 135 -5.45 31.72 6.40
C ASP A 135 -4.13 31.79 7.19
N VAL A 136 -4.19 32.18 8.47
CA VAL A 136 -3.02 32.23 9.36
C VAL A 136 -2.43 30.83 9.56
N THR A 137 -3.28 29.83 9.77
CA THR A 137 -2.85 28.43 9.93
C THR A 137 -2.24 27.91 8.62
N LEU A 138 -2.89 28.14 7.47
CA LEU A 138 -2.40 27.70 6.16
C LEU A 138 -1.06 28.35 5.80
N GLN A 139 -0.92 29.67 6.01
CA GLN A 139 0.34 30.37 5.78
C GLN A 139 1.45 29.82 6.69
N THR A 140 1.14 29.59 7.97
CA THR A 140 2.12 29.03 8.92
C THR A 140 2.53 27.62 8.52
N MET A 141 1.58 26.76 8.16
CA MET A 141 1.87 25.40 7.65
C MET A 141 2.76 25.43 6.40
N ALA A 142 2.50 26.36 5.47
CA ALA A 142 3.24 26.46 4.21
C ALA A 142 4.66 27.02 4.40
N THR A 143 4.87 27.95 5.34
CA THR A 143 6.11 28.74 5.42
C THR A 143 6.98 28.45 6.63
N ALA A 144 6.39 28.06 7.76
CA ALA A 144 7.07 27.81 9.02
C ALA A 144 6.29 26.79 9.89
N PRO A 145 6.12 25.54 9.44
CA PRO A 145 5.26 24.55 10.12
C PRO A 145 5.66 24.27 11.57
N GLN A 146 6.92 24.48 11.94
CA GLN A 146 7.42 24.39 13.31
C GLN A 146 6.80 25.44 14.25
N ALA A 147 6.35 26.58 13.72
CA ALA A 147 5.76 27.69 14.47
C ALA A 147 4.29 27.48 14.86
N LEU A 148 3.65 26.41 14.39
CA LEU A 148 2.32 26.02 14.86
C LEU A 148 2.33 25.77 16.36
N ASP A 149 1.27 26.17 17.07
CA ASP A 149 1.14 25.83 18.47
C ASP A 149 0.98 24.31 18.65
N ALA A 150 1.27 23.82 19.85
CA ALA A 150 1.28 22.38 20.13
C ALA A 150 -0.10 21.72 19.96
N HIS A 151 -1.17 22.45 20.22
CA HIS A 151 -2.53 21.93 20.09
C HIS A 151 -2.90 21.75 18.61
N THR A 152 -2.74 22.80 17.79
CA THR A 152 -2.96 22.75 16.35
C THR A 152 -2.10 21.66 15.69
N ARG A 153 -0.82 21.56 16.06
CA ARG A 153 0.07 20.52 15.54
C ARG A 153 -0.42 19.12 15.87
N ARG A 154 -0.93 18.90 17.09
CA ARG A 154 -1.47 17.60 17.53
C ARG A 154 -2.74 17.24 16.75
N GLN A 155 -3.67 18.18 16.59
CA GLN A 155 -4.89 17.98 15.79
C GLN A 155 -4.55 17.62 14.34
N LEU A 156 -3.68 18.39 13.68
CA LEU A 156 -3.28 18.13 12.29
C LEU A 156 -2.54 16.79 12.13
N SER A 157 -1.72 16.41 13.10
CA SER A 157 -1.02 15.10 13.08
C SER A 157 -1.99 13.93 13.22
N ALA A 158 -3.01 14.07 14.06
CA ALA A 158 -4.07 13.06 14.19
C ALA A 158 -4.88 12.93 12.88
N ARG A 159 -5.23 14.05 12.24
CA ARG A 159 -5.90 14.04 10.93
C ARG A 159 -5.07 13.39 9.83
N LEU A 160 -3.77 13.69 9.77
CA LEU A 160 -2.85 13.02 8.86
C LEU A 160 -2.84 11.50 9.10
N SER A 161 -2.78 11.07 10.36
CA SER A 161 -2.82 9.65 10.72
C SER A 161 -4.11 8.97 10.24
N ASP A 162 -5.27 9.57 10.52
CA ASP A 162 -6.57 9.03 10.12
C ASP A 162 -6.72 8.95 8.60
N ARG A 163 -6.35 10.03 7.89
CA ARG A 163 -6.40 10.10 6.43
C ARG A 163 -5.43 9.09 5.79
N THR A 164 -4.25 8.92 6.37
CA THR A 164 -3.26 7.92 5.90
C THR A 164 -3.76 6.50 6.13
N ALA A 165 -4.37 6.22 7.28
CA ALA A 165 -4.97 4.92 7.57
C ALA A 165 -6.09 4.59 6.58
N ALA A 166 -6.97 5.56 6.29
CA ALA A 166 -8.01 5.40 5.27
C ALA A 166 -7.43 5.11 3.88
N TYR A 167 -6.40 5.85 3.46
CA TYR A 167 -5.71 5.59 2.20
C TYR A 167 -5.11 4.17 2.13
N ILE A 168 -4.44 3.72 3.19
CA ILE A 168 -3.87 2.36 3.25
C ILE A 168 -4.98 1.31 3.17
N MET A 169 -6.09 1.50 3.87
CA MET A 169 -7.24 0.59 3.83
C MET A 169 -7.84 0.50 2.42
N THR A 170 -8.16 1.64 1.80
CA THR A 170 -8.71 1.70 0.44
C THR A 170 -7.74 1.11 -0.57
N SER A 171 -6.45 1.47 -0.49
CA SER A 171 -5.42 0.92 -1.38
C SER A 171 -5.32 -0.60 -1.28
N ASN A 172 -5.34 -1.16 -0.05
CA ASN A 172 -5.32 -2.61 0.16
C ASN A 172 -6.59 -3.30 -0.35
N GLN A 173 -7.76 -2.70 -0.16
CA GLN A 173 -9.02 -3.24 -0.71
C GLN A 173 -8.97 -3.28 -2.23
N SER A 174 -8.51 -2.21 -2.87
CA SER A 174 -8.38 -2.18 -4.31
C SER A 174 -7.34 -3.15 -4.86
N PHE A 175 -6.21 -3.34 -4.15
CA PHE A 175 -5.22 -4.35 -4.51
C PHE A 175 -5.83 -5.77 -4.49
N ARG A 176 -6.63 -6.08 -3.46
CA ARG A 176 -7.37 -7.36 -3.38
C ARG A 176 -8.34 -7.50 -4.55
N ALA A 177 -9.15 -6.47 -4.82
CA ALA A 177 -10.10 -6.50 -5.92
C ALA A 177 -9.44 -6.70 -7.29
N ALA A 178 -8.30 -6.03 -7.55
CA ALA A 178 -7.52 -6.23 -8.78
C ALA A 178 -6.94 -7.64 -8.89
N THR A 179 -6.47 -8.21 -7.76
CA THR A 179 -5.96 -9.58 -7.69
C THR A 179 -7.07 -10.59 -7.95
N ASP A 180 -8.23 -10.44 -7.31
CA ASP A 180 -9.39 -11.32 -7.50
C ASP A 180 -9.89 -11.26 -8.94
N ALA A 181 -9.98 -10.06 -9.53
CA ALA A 181 -10.34 -9.88 -10.93
C ALA A 181 -9.34 -10.57 -11.87
N HIS A 182 -8.03 -10.47 -11.61
CA HIS A 182 -7.02 -11.17 -12.39
C HIS A 182 -7.17 -12.69 -12.29
N ILE A 183 -7.26 -13.24 -11.07
CA ILE A 183 -7.44 -14.69 -10.85
C ILE A 183 -8.66 -15.20 -11.60
N ASN A 184 -9.79 -14.48 -11.52
CA ASN A 184 -11.03 -14.85 -12.22
C ASN A 184 -10.84 -14.84 -13.74
N ARG A 185 -10.16 -13.84 -14.32
CA ARG A 185 -9.86 -13.81 -15.76
C ARG A 185 -8.97 -14.98 -16.18
N MET A 186 -7.99 -15.33 -15.37
CA MET A 186 -7.09 -16.46 -15.65
C MET A 186 -7.82 -17.81 -15.57
N ALA A 187 -8.67 -18.01 -14.57
CA ALA A 187 -9.49 -19.22 -14.44
C ALA A 187 -10.49 -19.37 -15.59
N LEU A 188 -11.17 -18.28 -15.99
CA LEU A 188 -12.07 -18.28 -17.15
C LEU A 188 -11.34 -18.63 -18.45
N MET A 189 -10.14 -18.08 -18.65
CA MET A 189 -9.29 -18.41 -19.79
C MET A 189 -8.89 -19.89 -19.78
N ASP A 190 -8.43 -20.42 -18.64
CA ASP A 190 -8.03 -21.83 -18.53
C ASP A 190 -9.21 -22.78 -18.79
N ARG A 191 -10.43 -22.39 -18.37
CA ARG A 191 -11.66 -23.12 -18.68
C ARG A 191 -11.99 -23.08 -20.18
N GLN A 192 -11.84 -21.92 -20.83
CA GLN A 192 -12.09 -21.76 -22.27
C GLN A 192 -11.18 -22.65 -23.13
N TYR A 193 -9.94 -22.88 -22.68
CA TYR A 193 -8.94 -23.66 -23.41
C TYR A 193 -8.71 -25.07 -22.84
N ASP A 194 -9.56 -25.51 -21.89
CA ASP A 194 -9.48 -26.84 -21.25
C ASP A 194 -8.08 -27.17 -20.69
N VAL A 195 -7.46 -26.18 -20.06
CA VAL A 195 -6.09 -26.31 -19.52
C VAL A 195 -6.05 -27.27 -18.34
N CYS A 196 -7.08 -27.23 -17.50
CA CYS A 196 -7.16 -28.04 -16.28
C CYS A 196 -7.27 -29.55 -16.52
N ALA A 197 -7.78 -29.97 -17.68
CA ALA A 197 -7.76 -31.39 -18.06
C ALA A 197 -6.33 -31.90 -18.33
N ARG A 198 -5.39 -31.00 -18.58
CA ARG A 198 -4.01 -31.29 -19.00
C ARG A 198 -2.99 -30.98 -17.91
N ARG A 199 -3.30 -30.02 -17.05
CA ARG A 199 -2.39 -29.47 -16.04
C ARG A 199 -3.09 -29.33 -14.69
N PRO A 200 -2.63 -30.03 -13.64
CA PRO A 200 -3.24 -29.97 -12.31
C PRO A 200 -2.99 -28.65 -11.57
N ASP A 201 -2.07 -27.82 -12.06
CA ASP A 201 -1.71 -26.49 -11.55
C ASP A 201 -2.36 -25.34 -12.33
N CYS A 202 -3.44 -25.63 -13.08
CA CYS A 202 -4.20 -24.61 -13.80
C CYS A 202 -4.86 -23.58 -12.86
N TRP A 203 -5.22 -22.43 -13.40
CA TRP A 203 -5.82 -21.31 -12.65
C TRP A 203 -7.24 -21.60 -12.15
N ASP A 204 -7.97 -22.51 -12.79
CA ASP A 204 -9.31 -22.96 -12.37
C ASP A 204 -9.25 -24.23 -11.48
N ALA A 205 -8.06 -24.63 -11.03
CA ALA A 205 -7.92 -25.79 -10.14
C ALA A 205 -8.55 -25.48 -8.76
N PRO A 206 -9.23 -26.46 -8.13
CA PRO A 206 -9.72 -26.30 -6.77
C PRO A 206 -8.54 -26.02 -5.82
N VAL A 207 -8.67 -24.98 -4.98
CA VAL A 207 -7.68 -24.72 -3.93
C VAL A 207 -7.63 -25.93 -3.00
N LYS A 208 -6.47 -26.60 -2.93
CA LYS A 208 -6.23 -27.65 -1.95
C LYS A 208 -6.30 -27.02 -0.56
N ARG A 209 -7.33 -27.35 0.21
CA ARG A 209 -7.48 -26.98 1.61
C ARG A 209 -6.62 -27.86 2.50
#